data_AF-A0A1Y3GA93-F1
#
_entry.id   AF-A0A1Y3GA93-F1
#
_cell.length_a   1.000
_cell.length_b   1.000
_cell.length_c   1.000
_cell.angle_alpha   90.00
_cell.angle_beta   90.00
_cell.angle_gamma   90.00
#
_symmetry.space_group_name_H-M   'P 1'
#
loop_
_entity.id
_entity.type
_entity.pdbx_description
1 polymer ?
#
loop_
_entity_poly.entity_id
_entity_poly.type
_entity_poly.pdbx_seq_one_letter_code
_entity_poly.pdbx_strand_id
1 'polypeptide(L)'
;MDIAFIYYDDSNFSEDSPDYEAFFEGTKLTGIKKFLDTNPNILENYDYFWLFEDDLVISHETADGIISFINKYRPVLSAPSLTADSFYTHPVMFQNIDLMLRGTDFVECMSPIMSREFLRDTLKEFEAYPIWGIEYYWQHLLWEKRELAFIYDKYPISHTRPTGHGSLYKNAEGKNINHIEDNAIAQELYGKKFNKYINVLFGMQDNFNPSILVSDDLREYIDSGSRHLVKLHGDHIIPCLKNDTYFANSLFTQFLSFQRIQEIFGLHDITPLESQLIVRTWSFGRIEPHAEWAKKLKFDISGNIRGYNNSNERYWKVIDDNLVILGDDKMTSTVFNHISQDNGKFYLQGEHKKSSNMIHYLKET
;
A
#
# COMPACT_ATOMS: atom_id res chain seq x y z
N MET A 1 -13.60 20.31 10.21
CA MET A 1 -13.59 19.67 8.87
C MET A 1 -14.73 20.32 8.16
N ASP A 2 -14.46 20.87 6.99
CA ASP A 2 -15.48 21.57 6.22
C ASP A 2 -16.00 20.60 5.15
N ILE A 3 -17.29 20.64 4.88
CA ILE A 3 -17.99 19.68 4.02
C ILE A 3 -18.48 20.39 2.76
N ALA A 4 -18.19 19.79 1.61
CA ALA A 4 -18.68 20.25 0.32
C ALA A 4 -19.64 19.23 -0.29
N PHE A 5 -20.87 19.64 -0.60
CA PHE A 5 -21.82 18.84 -1.37
C PHE A 5 -21.67 19.19 -2.85
N ILE A 6 -21.15 18.23 -3.61
CA ILE A 6 -20.97 18.34 -5.06
C ILE A 6 -21.85 17.26 -5.70
N TYR A 7 -23.00 17.68 -6.20
CA TYR A 7 -24.01 16.78 -6.76
C TYR A 7 -24.22 17.07 -8.25
N TYR A 8 -24.78 16.07 -8.93
CA TYR A 8 -24.86 16.02 -10.40
C TYR A 8 -26.19 15.45 -10.89
N ASP A 9 -27.16 15.33 -9.97
CA ASP A 9 -28.53 14.91 -10.21
C ASP A 9 -29.52 15.76 -9.38
N ASP A 10 -30.80 15.40 -9.38
CA ASP A 10 -31.88 16.14 -8.71
C ASP A 10 -31.94 15.89 -7.18
N SER A 11 -30.82 15.49 -6.56
CA SER A 11 -30.74 15.33 -5.11
C SER A 11 -31.02 16.66 -4.39
N ASN A 12 -31.79 16.59 -3.30
CA ASN A 12 -32.18 17.75 -2.51
C ASN A 12 -31.59 17.67 -1.10
N PHE A 13 -30.69 18.61 -0.80
CA PHE A 13 -30.01 18.75 0.50
C PHE A 13 -30.50 19.97 1.28
N SER A 14 -31.73 20.45 1.03
CA SER A 14 -32.27 21.68 1.64
C SER A 14 -32.36 21.66 3.17
N GLU A 15 -32.31 20.49 3.79
CA GLU A 15 -32.31 20.33 5.25
C GLU A 15 -30.90 20.25 5.84
N ASP A 16 -29.88 20.12 5.00
CA ASP A 16 -28.48 20.08 5.38
C ASP A 16 -27.86 21.49 5.39
N SER A 17 -26.66 21.61 5.93
CA SER A 17 -25.91 22.88 5.96
C SER A 17 -24.43 22.63 5.73
N PRO A 18 -24.03 22.16 4.52
CA PRO A 18 -22.62 22.02 4.18
C PRO A 18 -21.95 23.40 4.09
N ASP A 19 -20.64 23.46 4.29
CA ASP A 19 -19.86 24.68 4.14
C ASP A 19 -19.80 25.16 2.68
N TYR A 20 -19.90 24.21 1.75
CA TYR A 20 -19.96 24.46 0.31
C TYR A 20 -21.02 23.59 -0.36
N GLU A 21 -21.68 24.16 -1.37
CA GLU A 21 -22.67 23.46 -2.17
C GLU A 21 -22.50 23.85 -3.64
N ALA A 22 -22.47 22.86 -4.54
CA ALA A 22 -22.41 23.10 -5.97
C ALA A 22 -23.04 21.98 -6.79
N PHE A 23 -23.70 22.37 -7.88
CA PHE A 23 -24.23 21.45 -8.87
C PHE A 23 -23.39 21.47 -10.15
N PHE A 24 -22.91 20.31 -10.59
CA PHE A 24 -22.21 20.15 -11.85
C PHE A 24 -22.64 18.88 -12.57
N GLU A 25 -23.11 18.99 -13.81
CA GLU A 25 -23.35 17.80 -14.62
C GLU A 25 -22.05 16.99 -14.84
N GLY A 26 -22.14 15.66 -14.73
CA GLY A 26 -21.04 14.75 -15.01
C GLY A 26 -21.00 13.54 -14.09
N THR A 27 -19.83 13.34 -13.50
CA THR A 27 -19.46 12.27 -12.57
C THR A 27 -18.86 12.91 -11.31
N LYS A 28 -18.65 12.12 -10.24
CA LYS A 28 -17.94 12.58 -9.05
C LYS A 28 -16.64 13.31 -9.37
N LEU A 29 -15.73 12.67 -10.12
CA LEU A 29 -14.40 13.23 -10.40
C LEU A 29 -14.47 14.51 -11.24
N THR A 30 -15.29 14.51 -12.29
CA THR A 30 -15.47 15.71 -13.13
C THR A 30 -16.15 16.85 -12.37
N GLY A 31 -17.10 16.53 -11.47
CA GLY A 31 -17.75 17.49 -10.58
C GLY A 31 -16.76 18.12 -9.60
N ILE A 32 -15.91 17.30 -8.95
CA ILE A 32 -14.85 17.77 -8.05
C ILE A 32 -13.87 18.69 -8.79
N LYS A 33 -13.45 18.32 -10.00
CA LYS A 33 -12.56 19.15 -10.81
C LYS A 33 -13.19 20.51 -11.12
N LYS A 34 -14.42 20.53 -11.62
CA LYS A 34 -15.17 21.78 -11.91
C LYS A 34 -15.36 22.64 -10.65
N PHE A 35 -15.64 22.01 -9.51
CA PHE A 35 -15.77 22.70 -8.23
C PHE A 35 -14.46 23.40 -7.84
N LEU A 36 -13.33 22.72 -7.94
CA LEU A 36 -12.02 23.29 -7.60
C LEU A 36 -11.54 24.34 -8.62
N ASP A 37 -11.85 24.17 -9.90
CA ASP A 37 -11.55 25.18 -10.93
C ASP A 37 -12.33 26.48 -10.71
N THR A 38 -13.59 26.36 -10.28
CA THR A 38 -14.45 27.52 -10.00
C THR A 38 -14.17 28.14 -8.63
N ASN A 39 -13.54 27.39 -7.73
CA ASN A 39 -13.18 27.82 -6.37
C ASN A 39 -11.70 27.55 -6.06
N PRO A 40 -10.74 28.16 -6.81
CA PRO A 40 -9.31 27.80 -6.72
C PRO A 40 -8.72 28.04 -5.32
N ASN A 41 -9.27 28.98 -4.55
CA ASN A 41 -8.85 29.25 -3.18
C ASN A 41 -9.07 28.05 -2.25
N ILE A 42 -10.06 27.18 -2.52
CA ILE A 42 -10.30 25.98 -1.72
C ILE A 42 -9.10 25.05 -1.79
N LEU A 43 -8.53 24.86 -2.99
CA LEU A 43 -7.33 24.02 -3.12
C LEU A 43 -6.17 24.54 -2.28
N GLU A 44 -6.05 25.86 -2.09
CA GLU A 44 -4.98 26.46 -1.28
C GLU A 44 -5.28 26.47 0.22
N ASN A 45 -6.55 26.46 0.63
CA ASN A 45 -6.97 26.60 2.04
C ASN A 45 -6.94 25.30 2.84
N TYR A 46 -6.97 24.13 2.19
CA TYR A 46 -6.96 22.82 2.86
C TYR A 46 -5.71 22.03 2.51
N ASP A 47 -5.14 21.36 3.51
CA ASP A 47 -3.98 20.48 3.33
C ASP A 47 -4.38 19.09 2.80
N TYR A 48 -5.62 18.67 3.06
CA TYR A 48 -6.15 17.35 2.72
C TYR A 48 -7.58 17.43 2.18
N PHE A 49 -7.88 16.53 1.25
CA PHE A 49 -9.16 16.42 0.58
C PHE A 49 -9.66 14.98 0.68
N TRP A 50 -10.83 14.79 1.27
CA TRP A 50 -11.48 13.49 1.37
C TRP A 50 -12.64 13.42 0.39
N LEU A 51 -12.46 12.64 -0.68
CA LEU A 51 -13.48 12.47 -1.71
C LEU A 51 -14.38 11.30 -1.31
N PHE A 52 -15.60 11.57 -0.88
CA PHE A 52 -16.48 10.59 -0.24
C PHE A 52 -17.71 10.30 -1.12
N GLU A 53 -18.04 9.03 -1.38
CA GLU A 53 -19.28 8.65 -2.09
C GLU A 53 -20.52 8.77 -1.20
N ASP A 54 -21.70 8.84 -1.84
CA ASP A 54 -23.02 8.99 -1.21
C ASP A 54 -23.51 7.72 -0.50
N ASP A 55 -22.91 6.56 -0.78
CA ASP A 55 -23.30 5.26 -0.24
C ASP A 55 -22.39 4.75 0.87
N LEU A 56 -21.61 5.65 1.46
CA LEU A 56 -20.69 5.37 2.56
C LEU A 56 -21.24 5.88 3.89
N VAL A 57 -21.09 5.06 4.93
CA VAL A 57 -21.47 5.38 6.29
C VAL A 57 -20.25 5.46 7.17
N ILE A 58 -20.15 6.55 7.93
CA ILE A 58 -19.08 6.83 8.86
C ILE A 58 -19.63 7.42 10.15
N SER A 59 -19.04 7.02 11.29
CA SER A 59 -19.33 7.63 12.59
C SER A 59 -18.43 8.85 12.84
N HIS A 60 -18.88 9.77 13.69
CA HIS A 60 -18.06 10.91 14.12
C HIS A 60 -16.72 10.47 14.74
N GLU A 61 -16.74 9.42 15.58
CA GLU A 61 -15.54 8.87 16.22
C GLU A 61 -14.54 8.35 15.18
N THR A 62 -15.03 7.62 14.18
CA THR A 62 -14.22 7.14 13.06
C THR A 62 -13.61 8.31 12.28
N ALA A 63 -14.39 9.35 11.98
CA ALA A 63 -13.92 10.53 11.25
C ALA A 63 -12.81 11.29 12.04
N ASP A 64 -13.01 11.52 13.32
CA ASP A 64 -12.00 12.15 14.20
C ASP A 64 -10.71 11.33 14.30
N GLY A 65 -10.86 10.00 14.37
CA GLY A 65 -9.74 9.06 14.36
C GLY A 65 -8.92 9.14 13.07
N ILE A 66 -9.60 9.21 11.94
CA ILE A 66 -8.97 9.37 10.62
C ILE A 66 -8.24 10.71 10.53
N ILE A 67 -8.86 11.81 10.97
CA ILE A 67 -8.19 13.13 11.04
C ILE A 67 -6.93 13.06 11.91
N SER A 68 -6.99 12.36 13.04
CA SER A 68 -5.82 12.14 13.90
C SER A 68 -4.72 11.35 13.19
N PHE A 69 -5.06 10.37 12.35
CA PHE A 69 -4.10 9.62 11.54
C PHE A 69 -3.51 10.47 10.41
N ILE A 70 -4.32 11.28 9.72
CA ILE A 70 -3.84 12.22 8.71
C ILE A 70 -2.80 13.17 9.33
N ASN A 71 -3.11 13.76 10.49
CA ASN A 71 -2.22 14.69 11.19
C ASN A 71 -0.91 14.03 11.63
N LYS A 72 -0.97 12.75 12.05
CA LYS A 72 0.18 11.99 12.53
C LYS A 72 1.06 11.49 11.38
N TYR A 73 0.47 10.86 10.38
CA TYR A 73 1.17 10.11 9.34
C TYR A 73 1.37 10.89 8.05
N ARG A 74 0.68 12.02 7.87
CA ARG A 74 0.80 12.93 6.73
C ARG A 74 0.86 12.23 5.34
N PRO A 75 -0.12 11.37 5.02
CA PRO A 75 -0.11 10.57 3.79
C PRO A 75 -0.12 11.46 2.55
N VAL A 76 0.39 10.99 1.40
CA VAL A 76 0.04 11.63 0.12
C VAL A 76 -1.32 11.17 -0.39
N LEU A 77 -1.65 9.90 -0.14
CA LEU A 77 -2.89 9.24 -0.48
C LEU A 77 -3.23 8.25 0.64
N SER A 78 -4.49 8.19 1.03
CA SER A 78 -4.96 7.23 2.03
C SER A 78 -6.45 6.96 1.89
N ALA A 79 -6.96 5.98 2.63
CA ALA A 79 -8.39 5.74 2.77
C ALA A 79 -8.68 5.01 4.08
N PRO A 80 -9.89 5.15 4.64
CA PRO A 80 -10.38 4.17 5.62
C PRO A 80 -10.51 2.78 4.99
N SER A 81 -10.39 1.76 5.82
CA SER A 81 -10.76 0.40 5.43
C SER A 81 -12.29 0.20 5.40
N LEU A 82 -12.76 -0.91 4.86
CA LEU A 82 -14.16 -1.32 4.82
C LEU A 82 -14.49 -2.28 5.96
N THR A 83 -15.66 -2.08 6.58
CA THR A 83 -16.23 -3.07 7.51
C THR A 83 -16.52 -4.38 6.79
N ALA A 84 -16.50 -5.50 7.52
CA ALA A 84 -16.62 -6.83 6.93
C ALA A 84 -17.97 -7.11 6.24
N ASP A 85 -19.01 -6.33 6.53
CA ASP A 85 -20.35 -6.38 5.93
C ASP A 85 -20.53 -5.41 4.74
N SER A 86 -19.50 -4.65 4.38
CA SER A 86 -19.53 -3.73 3.25
C SER A 86 -19.65 -4.47 1.91
N PHE A 87 -20.35 -3.85 0.96
CA PHE A 87 -20.14 -4.16 -0.45
C PHE A 87 -18.73 -3.71 -0.88
N TYR A 88 -18.14 -4.39 -1.85
CA TYR A 88 -16.74 -4.15 -2.22
C TYR A 88 -16.46 -4.49 -3.68
N THR A 89 -15.49 -3.79 -4.27
CA THR A 89 -14.83 -4.17 -5.53
C THR A 89 -13.48 -4.80 -5.28
N HIS A 90 -12.71 -4.22 -4.35
CA HIS A 90 -11.33 -4.60 -4.08
C HIS A 90 -11.19 -5.17 -2.65
N PRO A 91 -11.01 -6.49 -2.47
CA PRO A 91 -10.90 -7.13 -1.16
C PRO A 91 -9.81 -6.54 -0.25
N VAL A 92 -8.75 -5.96 -0.83
CA VAL A 92 -7.70 -5.28 -0.08
C VAL A 92 -8.26 -4.14 0.78
N MET A 93 -9.40 -3.55 0.43
CA MET A 93 -9.98 -2.45 1.20
C MET A 93 -10.61 -2.92 2.51
N PHE A 94 -10.90 -4.21 2.68
CA PHE A 94 -11.44 -4.72 3.94
C PHE A 94 -10.49 -4.51 5.12
N GLN A 95 -11.08 -4.25 6.28
CA GLN A 95 -10.39 -4.09 7.54
C GLN A 95 -9.58 -5.34 7.91
N ASN A 96 -8.32 -5.14 8.28
CA ASN A 96 -7.56 -6.10 9.05
C ASN A 96 -7.63 -5.73 10.55
N ILE A 97 -8.40 -6.49 11.33
CA ILE A 97 -8.66 -6.19 12.75
C ILE A 97 -7.42 -6.20 13.65
N ASP A 98 -6.34 -6.86 13.21
CA ASP A 98 -5.10 -6.95 13.98
C ASP A 98 -4.12 -5.80 13.68
N LEU A 99 -4.44 -4.95 12.70
CA LEU A 99 -3.63 -3.81 12.27
C LEU A 99 -4.35 -2.50 12.58
N MET A 100 -3.57 -1.44 12.85
CA MET A 100 -4.10 -0.08 12.85
C MET A 100 -4.04 0.56 11.46
N LEU A 101 -3.01 0.24 10.68
CA LEU A 101 -2.66 0.90 9.43
C LEU A 101 -1.90 -0.06 8.53
N ARG A 102 -2.14 0.03 7.22
CA ARG A 102 -1.38 -0.66 6.17
C ARG A 102 -0.75 0.33 5.21
N GLY A 103 0.47 0.05 4.78
CA GLY A 103 1.10 0.68 3.62
C GLY A 103 0.85 -0.14 2.37
N THR A 104 0.40 0.53 1.31
CA THR A 104 -0.02 -0.11 0.06
C THR A 104 0.31 0.77 -1.15
N ASP A 105 0.24 0.22 -2.35
CA ASP A 105 0.34 0.95 -3.61
C ASP A 105 -1.03 1.29 -4.22
N PHE A 106 -2.12 1.05 -3.50
CA PHE A 106 -3.49 1.16 -3.99
C PHE A 106 -4.45 1.76 -2.98
N VAL A 107 -5.35 2.62 -3.46
CA VAL A 107 -6.56 3.10 -2.76
C VAL A 107 -7.69 3.17 -3.77
N GLU A 108 -8.86 2.65 -3.41
CA GLU A 108 -10.08 2.69 -4.25
C GLU A 108 -10.69 4.10 -4.31
N CYS A 109 -11.24 4.48 -5.48
CA CYS A 109 -11.78 5.82 -5.73
C CYS A 109 -13.03 6.19 -4.91
N MET A 110 -13.65 5.24 -4.19
CA MET A 110 -14.83 5.50 -3.37
C MET A 110 -14.56 6.49 -2.22
N SER A 111 -13.42 6.38 -1.54
CA SER A 111 -13.14 7.16 -0.33
C SER A 111 -11.66 7.60 -0.21
N PRO A 112 -11.00 8.10 -1.27
CA PRO A 112 -9.62 8.54 -1.17
C PRO A 112 -9.51 9.83 -0.37
N ILE A 113 -8.46 9.90 0.42
CA ILE A 113 -8.00 11.06 1.17
C ILE A 113 -6.65 11.44 0.58
N MET A 114 -6.57 12.60 -0.05
CA MET A 114 -5.39 13.07 -0.77
C MET A 114 -4.79 14.29 -0.08
N SER A 115 -3.46 14.38 -0.06
CA SER A 115 -2.82 15.67 0.22
C SER A 115 -3.14 16.67 -0.90
N ARG A 116 -3.10 17.96 -0.59
CA ARG A 116 -3.26 19.04 -1.58
C ARG A 116 -2.38 18.85 -2.80
N GLU A 117 -1.12 18.49 -2.60
CA GLU A 117 -0.15 18.28 -3.69
C GLU A 117 -0.54 17.09 -4.56
N PHE A 118 -0.88 15.95 -3.95
CA PHE A 118 -1.28 14.75 -4.69
C PHE A 118 -2.58 14.95 -5.45
N LEU A 119 -3.56 15.63 -4.86
CA LEU A 119 -4.78 16.02 -5.55
C LEU A 119 -4.47 16.92 -6.75
N ARG A 120 -3.64 17.96 -6.58
CA ARG A 120 -3.28 18.87 -7.67
C ARG A 120 -2.68 18.15 -8.87
N ASP A 121 -1.82 17.18 -8.63
CA ASP A 121 -1.23 16.35 -9.69
C ASP A 121 -2.26 15.46 -10.39
N THR A 122 -3.28 15.03 -9.64
CA THR A 122 -4.37 14.19 -10.13
C THR A 122 -5.45 14.94 -10.91
N LEU A 123 -5.69 16.22 -10.61
CA LEU A 123 -6.85 16.96 -11.14
C LEU A 123 -6.99 16.95 -12.67
N LYS A 124 -5.89 16.86 -13.42
CA LYS A 124 -5.94 16.79 -14.89
C LYS A 124 -6.58 15.49 -15.39
N GLU A 125 -6.38 14.39 -14.66
CA GLU A 125 -6.91 13.09 -15.02
C GLU A 125 -8.39 12.93 -14.67
N PHE A 126 -8.95 13.80 -13.82
CA PHE A 126 -10.40 13.80 -13.52
C PHE A 126 -11.27 14.17 -14.72
N GLU A 127 -10.70 14.83 -15.74
CA GLU A 127 -11.36 15.11 -17.02
C GLU A 127 -11.02 14.08 -18.10
N ALA A 128 -9.99 13.25 -17.88
CA ALA A 128 -9.49 12.32 -18.87
C ALA A 128 -10.35 11.06 -18.93
N TYR A 129 -10.45 10.50 -20.13
CA TYR A 129 -10.91 9.13 -20.34
C TYR A 129 -9.73 8.19 -20.14
N PRO A 130 -9.85 7.10 -19.40
CA PRO A 130 -11.10 6.46 -18.92
C PRO A 130 -11.62 6.96 -17.56
N ILE A 131 -12.93 6.81 -17.34
CA ILE A 131 -13.63 7.20 -16.10
C ILE A 131 -13.41 6.14 -14.99
N TRP A 132 -13.22 4.88 -15.38
CA TRP A 132 -12.83 3.78 -14.48
C TRP A 132 -11.33 3.52 -14.54
N GLY A 133 -10.74 3.14 -13.39
CA GLY A 133 -9.33 2.75 -13.30
C GLY A 133 -8.38 3.91 -12.96
N ILE A 134 -8.88 5.03 -12.45
CA ILE A 134 -8.07 6.14 -11.94
C ILE A 134 -7.06 5.66 -10.86
N GLU A 135 -7.37 4.57 -10.17
CA GLU A 135 -6.49 3.93 -9.19
C GLU A 135 -5.15 3.49 -9.81
N TYR A 136 -5.13 3.07 -11.09
CA TYR A 136 -3.89 2.75 -11.79
C TYR A 136 -3.03 4.00 -12.01
N TYR A 137 -3.66 5.15 -12.28
CA TYR A 137 -2.95 6.42 -12.34
C TYR A 137 -2.39 6.82 -10.97
N TRP A 138 -3.16 6.66 -9.90
CA TRP A 138 -2.65 6.92 -8.54
C TRP A 138 -1.49 5.99 -8.17
N GLN A 139 -1.59 4.70 -8.48
CA GLN A 139 -0.49 3.74 -8.32
C GLN A 139 0.75 4.19 -9.12
N HIS A 140 0.56 4.67 -10.35
CA HIS A 140 1.61 5.27 -11.18
C HIS A 140 2.27 6.46 -10.50
N LEU A 141 1.47 7.40 -10.00
CA LEU A 141 1.94 8.63 -9.38
C LEU A 141 2.69 8.35 -8.06
N LEU A 142 2.20 7.43 -7.23
CA LEU A 142 2.89 6.95 -6.04
C LEU A 142 4.27 6.39 -6.38
N TRP A 143 4.35 5.56 -7.42
CA TRP A 143 5.61 5.00 -7.88
C TRP A 143 6.57 6.09 -8.35
N GLU A 144 6.12 7.04 -9.18
CA GLU A 144 6.98 8.12 -9.67
C GLU A 144 7.50 9.00 -8.56
N LYS A 145 6.65 9.28 -7.57
CA LYS A 145 6.98 10.11 -6.41
C LYS A 145 7.77 9.38 -5.32
N ARG A 146 7.95 8.05 -5.43
CA ARG A 146 8.51 7.21 -4.35
C ARG A 146 7.75 7.40 -3.04
N GLU A 147 6.43 7.30 -3.14
CA GLU A 147 5.49 7.44 -2.02
C GLU A 147 4.60 6.21 -1.92
N LEU A 148 3.92 6.05 -0.79
CA LEU A 148 2.95 4.99 -0.55
C LEU A 148 1.57 5.57 -0.21
N ALA A 149 0.54 4.77 -0.45
CA ALA A 149 -0.78 5.02 0.11
C ALA A 149 -0.97 4.29 1.44
N PHE A 150 -1.84 4.83 2.31
CA PHE A 150 -2.19 4.20 3.59
C PHE A 150 -3.66 3.78 3.66
N ILE A 151 -3.92 2.57 4.16
CA ILE A 151 -5.27 2.14 4.53
C ILE A 151 -5.38 2.12 6.06
N TYR A 152 -6.43 2.74 6.60
CA TYR A 152 -6.66 2.85 8.04
C TYR A 152 -7.59 1.74 8.53
N ASP A 153 -6.99 0.68 9.07
CA ASP A 153 -7.72 -0.46 9.64
C ASP A 153 -8.37 -0.14 10.98
N LYS A 154 -7.80 0.79 11.74
CA LYS A 154 -8.38 1.19 13.04
C LYS A 154 -9.74 1.87 12.91
N TYR A 155 -10.00 2.52 11.78
CA TYR A 155 -11.17 3.36 11.56
C TYR A 155 -11.88 2.96 10.26
N PRO A 156 -12.57 1.80 10.23
CA PRO A 156 -13.29 1.36 9.05
C PRO A 156 -14.58 2.17 8.82
N ILE A 157 -15.02 2.21 7.57
CA ILE A 157 -16.31 2.74 7.13
C ILE A 157 -17.15 1.63 6.49
N SER A 158 -18.45 1.85 6.33
CA SER A 158 -19.35 0.88 5.70
C SER A 158 -19.80 1.32 4.31
N HIS A 159 -19.66 0.44 3.32
CA HIS A 159 -20.22 0.64 1.98
C HIS A 159 -21.59 -0.02 1.88
N THR A 160 -22.63 0.77 1.67
CA THR A 160 -24.03 0.35 1.90
C THR A 160 -24.80 -0.07 0.64
N ARG A 161 -24.24 0.16 -0.54
CA ARG A 161 -24.88 -0.16 -1.83
C ARG A 161 -24.08 -1.21 -2.62
N PRO A 162 -24.72 -2.13 -3.36
CA PRO A 162 -23.99 -3.07 -4.22
C PRO A 162 -23.19 -2.36 -5.32
N THR A 163 -22.02 -2.91 -5.66
CA THR A 163 -21.21 -2.47 -6.81
C THR A 163 -21.96 -2.67 -8.12
N GLY A 164 -21.60 -1.94 -9.17
CA GLY A 164 -22.31 -2.02 -10.47
C GLY A 164 -23.63 -1.25 -10.53
N HIS A 165 -23.96 -0.48 -9.48
CA HIS A 165 -25.21 0.28 -9.38
C HIS A 165 -24.90 1.77 -9.14
N GLY A 166 -25.89 2.63 -9.37
CA GLY A 166 -25.78 4.07 -9.15
C GLY A 166 -25.92 4.88 -10.43
N SER A 167 -25.93 6.21 -10.26
CA SER A 167 -26.07 7.19 -11.34
C SER A 167 -24.92 7.12 -12.35
N LEU A 168 -23.69 6.81 -11.91
CA LEU A 168 -22.54 6.63 -12.79
C LEU A 168 -22.76 5.54 -13.85
N TYR A 169 -23.24 4.37 -13.45
CA TYR A 169 -23.50 3.25 -14.37
C TYR A 169 -24.64 3.56 -15.35
N LYS A 170 -25.70 4.22 -14.87
CA LYS A 170 -26.80 4.70 -15.74
C LYS A 170 -26.31 5.73 -16.76
N ASN A 171 -25.47 6.67 -16.32
CA ASN A 171 -24.90 7.70 -17.19
C ASN A 171 -23.94 7.10 -18.23
N ALA A 172 -23.16 6.08 -17.86
CA ALA A 172 -22.30 5.37 -18.78
C ALA A 172 -23.09 4.57 -19.83
N GLU A 173 -24.14 3.85 -19.42
CA GLU A 173 -25.05 3.15 -20.34
C GLU A 173 -25.68 4.13 -21.33
N GLY A 174 -26.20 5.26 -20.86
CA GLY A 174 -26.78 6.30 -21.71
C GLY A 174 -25.79 6.94 -22.70
N LYS A 175 -24.48 6.85 -22.43
CA LYS A 175 -23.39 7.34 -23.29
C LYS A 175 -22.68 6.25 -24.09
N ASN A 176 -23.13 4.99 -24.01
CA ASN A 176 -22.47 3.80 -24.58
C ASN A 176 -20.99 3.64 -24.12
N ILE A 177 -20.70 4.00 -22.88
CA ILE A 177 -19.36 3.82 -22.28
C ILE A 177 -19.30 2.44 -21.64
N ASN A 178 -18.29 1.64 -22.00
CA ASN A 178 -18.05 0.33 -21.43
C ASN A 178 -17.00 0.41 -20.30
N HIS A 179 -17.46 0.35 -19.05
CA HIS A 179 -16.59 0.42 -17.87
C HIS A 179 -15.46 -0.62 -17.82
N ILE A 180 -15.64 -1.80 -18.45
CA ILE A 180 -14.60 -2.83 -18.54
C ILE A 180 -13.50 -2.39 -19.51
N GLU A 181 -13.88 -1.81 -20.65
CA GLU A 181 -12.94 -1.27 -21.63
C GLU A 181 -12.19 -0.05 -21.07
N ASP A 182 -12.89 0.85 -20.37
CA ASP A 182 -12.30 1.97 -19.64
C ASP A 182 -11.18 1.50 -18.69
N ASN A 183 -11.51 0.57 -17.80
CA ASN A 183 -10.56 0.02 -16.85
C ASN A 183 -9.36 -0.66 -17.55
N ALA A 184 -9.59 -1.35 -18.68
CA ALA A 184 -8.53 -1.96 -19.47
C ALA A 184 -7.61 -0.90 -20.11
N ILE A 185 -8.15 0.23 -20.58
CA ILE A 185 -7.38 1.36 -21.09
C ILE A 185 -6.51 1.98 -19.99
N ALA A 186 -7.06 2.21 -18.79
CA ALA A 186 -6.28 2.73 -17.67
C ALA A 186 -5.12 1.80 -17.30
N GLN A 187 -5.40 0.49 -17.26
CA GLN A 187 -4.39 -0.53 -17.01
C GLN A 187 -3.29 -0.53 -18.09
N GLU A 188 -3.66 -0.34 -19.36
CA GLU A 188 -2.72 -0.27 -20.48
C GLU A 188 -1.84 0.99 -20.43
N LEU A 189 -2.42 2.13 -20.03
CA LEU A 189 -1.72 3.42 -19.92
C LEU A 189 -0.77 3.47 -18.72
N TYR A 190 -1.25 3.05 -17.54
CA TYR A 190 -0.57 3.28 -16.27
C TYR A 190 -0.11 1.99 -15.58
N GLY A 191 -0.81 0.88 -15.82
CA GLY A 191 -0.67 -0.39 -15.12
C GLY A 191 0.46 -1.32 -15.59
N LYS A 192 1.00 -1.15 -16.81
CA LYS A 192 1.96 -2.09 -17.43
C LYS A 192 3.21 -2.40 -16.60
N LYS A 193 3.68 -1.44 -15.81
CA LYS A 193 4.88 -1.57 -14.97
C LYS A 193 4.58 -2.20 -13.61
N PHE A 194 3.32 -2.47 -13.31
CA PHE A 194 2.87 -3.00 -12.03
C PHE A 194 2.45 -4.46 -12.17
N ASN A 195 2.50 -5.15 -11.04
CA ASN A 195 1.93 -6.48 -10.98
C ASN A 195 0.42 -6.39 -11.19
N LYS A 196 -0.20 -7.47 -11.66
CA LYS A 196 -1.67 -7.54 -11.76
C LYS A 196 -2.34 -7.44 -10.38
N TYR A 197 -1.57 -7.64 -9.31
CA TYR A 197 -2.03 -7.66 -7.93
C TYR A 197 -1.61 -6.40 -7.17
N ILE A 198 -2.47 -6.02 -6.23
CA ILE A 198 -2.26 -4.91 -5.30
C ILE A 198 -1.29 -5.34 -4.21
N ASN A 199 -0.35 -4.46 -3.84
CA ASN A 199 0.70 -4.78 -2.88
C ASN A 199 0.40 -4.17 -1.52
N VAL A 200 0.24 -5.00 -0.49
CA VAL A 200 0.35 -4.56 0.91
C VAL A 200 1.81 -4.71 1.34
N LEU A 201 2.50 -3.59 1.51
CA LEU A 201 3.95 -3.52 1.67
C LEU A 201 4.37 -3.66 3.14
N PHE A 202 3.58 -3.06 4.04
CA PHE A 202 3.75 -3.19 5.47
C PHE A 202 2.42 -3.08 6.21
N GLY A 203 2.38 -3.59 7.43
CA GLY A 203 1.30 -3.38 8.39
C GLY A 203 1.84 -2.83 9.70
N MET A 204 1.09 -1.98 10.37
CA MET A 204 1.38 -1.50 11.72
C MET A 204 0.36 -2.05 12.70
N GLN A 205 0.83 -2.55 13.84
CA GLN A 205 -0.03 -3.07 14.90
C GLN A 205 -0.49 -1.96 15.85
N ASP A 206 -1.69 -2.10 16.40
CA ASP A 206 -2.23 -1.19 17.42
C ASP A 206 -1.81 -1.66 18.83
N ASN A 207 -0.58 -1.37 19.24
CA ASN A 207 -0.09 -1.70 20.58
C ASN A 207 0.74 -0.54 21.18
N PHE A 208 1.20 -0.69 22.43
CA PHE A 208 1.93 0.37 23.14
C PHE A 208 3.25 0.78 22.45
N ASN A 209 3.84 -0.10 21.62
CA ASN A 209 5.03 0.18 20.85
C ASN A 209 4.87 -0.36 19.42
N PRO A 210 4.17 0.38 18.54
CA PRO A 210 3.76 -0.12 17.23
C PRO A 210 4.94 -0.67 16.43
N SER A 211 4.83 -1.91 15.98
CA SER A 211 5.82 -2.55 15.14
C SER A 211 5.37 -2.60 13.68
N ILE A 212 6.33 -2.36 12.79
CA ILE A 212 6.14 -2.53 11.35
C ILE A 212 6.33 -4.01 11.02
N LEU A 213 5.28 -4.62 10.47
CA LEU A 213 5.28 -5.98 9.96
C LEU A 213 5.49 -5.96 8.45
N VAL A 214 6.36 -6.84 7.97
CA VAL A 214 6.67 -7.04 6.55
C VAL A 214 6.73 -8.53 6.24
N SER A 215 6.82 -8.86 4.94
CA SER A 215 7.04 -10.23 4.45
C SER A 215 6.09 -11.27 5.07
N ASP A 216 6.63 -12.40 5.54
CA ASP A 216 5.83 -13.47 6.13
C ASP A 216 5.13 -13.05 7.43
N ASP A 217 5.69 -12.11 8.19
CA ASP A 217 5.03 -11.69 9.44
C ASP A 217 3.73 -10.97 9.05
N LEU A 218 3.79 -10.05 8.10
CA LEU A 218 2.61 -9.38 7.57
C LEU A 218 1.61 -10.37 6.95
N ARG A 219 2.10 -11.32 6.16
CA ARG A 219 1.25 -12.34 5.51
C ARG A 219 0.44 -13.12 6.52
N GLU A 220 1.01 -13.50 7.66
CA GLU A 220 0.28 -14.22 8.71
C GLU A 220 -0.94 -13.42 9.24
N TYR A 221 -0.81 -12.10 9.38
CA TYR A 221 -1.94 -11.23 9.80
C TYR A 221 -2.95 -11.01 8.68
N ILE A 222 -2.50 -10.80 7.44
CA ILE A 222 -3.40 -10.69 6.29
C ILE A 222 -4.19 -11.99 6.11
N ASP A 223 -3.54 -13.15 6.17
CA ASP A 223 -4.18 -14.46 6.08
C ASP A 223 -5.14 -14.69 7.24
N SER A 224 -4.78 -14.26 8.45
CA SER A 224 -5.64 -14.37 9.62
C SER A 224 -6.94 -13.57 9.45
N GLY A 225 -6.84 -12.29 9.08
CA GLY A 225 -7.99 -11.45 8.77
C GLY A 225 -8.82 -12.00 7.60
N SER A 226 -8.15 -12.50 6.56
CA SER A 226 -8.81 -13.13 5.41
C SER A 226 -9.69 -14.32 5.79
N ARG A 227 -9.30 -15.13 6.77
CA ARG A 227 -10.14 -16.26 7.24
C ARG A 227 -11.47 -15.81 7.83
N HIS A 228 -11.54 -14.61 8.43
CA HIS A 228 -12.80 -14.06 8.91
C HIS A 228 -13.69 -13.66 7.73
N LEU A 229 -13.13 -12.96 6.75
CA LEU A 229 -13.83 -12.53 5.55
C LEU A 229 -14.32 -13.73 4.70
N VAL A 230 -13.54 -14.80 4.59
CA VAL A 230 -13.95 -16.05 3.92
C VAL A 230 -15.18 -16.67 4.57
N LYS A 231 -15.33 -16.58 5.89
CA LYS A 231 -16.54 -17.08 6.56
C LYS A 231 -17.78 -16.27 6.21
N LEU A 232 -17.63 -14.98 5.91
CA LEU A 232 -18.73 -14.07 5.60
C LEU A 232 -19.08 -14.08 4.10
N HIS A 233 -18.07 -14.08 3.24
CA HIS A 233 -18.22 -13.91 1.79
C HIS A 233 -17.95 -15.20 1.00
N GLY A 234 -17.33 -16.22 1.60
CA GLY A 234 -16.94 -17.46 0.93
C GLY A 234 -15.52 -17.43 0.34
N ASP A 235 -15.10 -18.55 -0.27
CA ASP A 235 -13.70 -18.79 -0.67
C ASP A 235 -13.23 -17.96 -1.87
N HIS A 236 -14.13 -17.31 -2.61
CA HIS A 236 -13.79 -16.59 -3.85
C HIS A 236 -12.92 -15.35 -3.60
N ILE A 237 -12.85 -14.83 -2.37
CA ILE A 237 -12.03 -13.68 -2.00
C ILE A 237 -10.54 -14.06 -1.81
N ILE A 238 -10.26 -15.35 -1.60
CA ILE A 238 -8.94 -15.85 -1.17
C ILE A 238 -7.83 -15.47 -2.15
N PRO A 239 -7.98 -15.63 -3.48
CA PRO A 239 -6.92 -15.28 -4.43
C PRO A 239 -6.56 -13.78 -4.40
N CYS A 240 -7.50 -12.91 -4.04
CA CYS A 240 -7.30 -11.46 -3.99
C CYS A 240 -6.56 -11.00 -2.73
N LEU A 241 -6.56 -11.82 -1.67
CA LEU A 241 -5.89 -11.53 -0.39
C LEU A 241 -4.59 -12.34 -0.21
N LYS A 242 -4.49 -13.52 -0.83
CA LYS A 242 -3.33 -14.45 -0.68
C LYS A 242 -2.24 -14.27 -1.73
N ASN A 243 -2.55 -13.66 -2.87
CA ASN A 243 -1.56 -13.40 -3.92
C ASN A 243 -1.04 -11.96 -3.76
N ASP A 244 0.23 -11.67 -3.72
CA ASP A 244 1.44 -12.49 -3.73
C ASP A 244 2.50 -11.50 -3.25
N THR A 245 3.24 -11.77 -2.18
CA THR A 245 4.49 -11.04 -1.88
C THR A 245 5.57 -11.40 -2.91
N TYR A 246 5.19 -11.61 -4.17
CA TYR A 246 6.09 -11.52 -5.31
C TYR A 246 6.37 -10.05 -5.47
N PHE A 247 7.32 -9.61 -4.66
CA PHE A 247 8.06 -8.39 -4.77
C PHE A 247 8.91 -8.41 -6.05
N ALA A 248 8.25 -8.57 -7.20
CA ALA A 248 8.85 -8.54 -8.52
C ALA A 248 9.33 -7.10 -8.77
N ASN A 249 10.55 -6.79 -8.30
CA ASN A 249 11.29 -5.53 -8.51
C ASN A 249 10.43 -4.27 -8.63
N SER A 250 9.37 -4.13 -7.83
CA SER A 250 8.64 -2.88 -7.78
C SER A 250 9.49 -1.94 -6.92
N LEU A 251 9.69 -0.71 -7.37
CA LEU A 251 10.31 0.36 -6.59
C LEU A 251 9.75 0.42 -5.15
N PHE A 252 8.48 0.04 -4.98
CA PHE A 252 7.81 -0.08 -3.68
C PHE A 252 8.49 -1.04 -2.68
N THR A 253 9.26 -2.02 -3.12
CA THR A 253 10.07 -2.87 -2.21
C THR A 253 11.24 -2.12 -1.56
N GLN A 254 11.54 -0.93 -2.07
CA GLN A 254 12.51 0.01 -1.51
C GLN A 254 11.85 1.01 -0.56
N PHE A 255 10.58 0.81 -0.15
CA PHE A 255 9.83 1.85 0.56
C PHE A 255 10.48 2.33 1.86
N LEU A 256 11.23 1.48 2.57
CA LEU A 256 11.93 1.90 3.78
C LEU A 256 13.03 2.93 3.49
N SER A 257 13.49 3.02 2.24
CA SER A 257 14.43 4.06 1.80
C SER A 257 13.75 5.37 1.38
N PHE A 258 12.43 5.40 1.23
CA PHE A 258 11.72 6.61 0.82
C PHE A 258 11.77 7.64 1.93
N GLN A 259 12.12 8.87 1.59
CA GLN A 259 12.36 9.93 2.57
C GLN A 259 11.19 10.11 3.55
N ARG A 260 9.97 10.23 3.04
CA ARG A 260 8.79 10.42 3.89
C ARG A 260 8.53 9.23 4.82
N ILE A 261 8.73 8.01 4.33
CA ILE A 261 8.58 6.79 5.14
C ILE A 261 9.60 6.80 6.28
N GLN A 262 10.85 7.19 5.99
CA GLN A 262 11.88 7.33 7.02
C GLN A 262 11.50 8.38 8.07
N GLU A 263 11.01 9.54 7.64
CA GLU A 263 10.55 10.61 8.54
C GLU A 263 9.37 10.17 9.42
N ILE A 264 8.35 9.51 8.83
CA ILE A 264 7.16 9.04 9.56
C ILE A 264 7.54 8.01 10.63
N PHE A 265 8.45 7.11 10.31
CA PHE A 265 8.83 6.01 11.19
C PHE A 265 10.08 6.28 12.04
N GLY A 266 10.67 7.47 11.94
CA GLY A 266 11.93 7.79 12.64
C GLY A 266 13.07 6.86 12.24
N LEU A 267 13.07 6.38 11.00
CA LEU A 267 14.17 5.63 10.42
C LEU A 267 15.19 6.60 9.85
N HIS A 268 16.45 6.20 9.79
CA HIS A 268 17.53 7.03 9.28
C HIS A 268 18.44 6.23 8.37
N ASP A 269 18.79 6.82 7.24
CA ASP A 269 19.78 6.35 6.28
C ASP A 269 19.55 4.93 5.74
N ILE A 270 18.30 4.44 5.71
CA ILE A 270 18.01 3.14 5.12
C ILE A 270 18.18 3.22 3.60
N THR A 271 19.12 2.45 3.07
CA THR A 271 19.39 2.37 1.64
C THR A 271 18.35 1.52 0.91
N PRO A 272 18.22 1.67 -0.42
CA PRO A 272 17.38 0.78 -1.22
C PRO A 272 17.72 -0.71 -1.06
N LEU A 273 19.01 -1.07 -0.97
CA LEU A 273 19.42 -2.46 -0.78
C LEU A 273 19.02 -2.98 0.61
N GLU A 274 19.21 -2.19 1.66
CA GLU A 274 18.76 -2.56 3.01
C GLU A 274 17.24 -2.76 3.06
N SER A 275 16.47 -1.87 2.45
CA SER A 275 15.02 -2.05 2.33
C SER A 275 14.69 -3.39 1.66
N GLN A 276 15.34 -3.73 0.55
CA GLN A 276 15.11 -5.00 -0.17
C GLN A 276 15.42 -6.22 0.70
N LEU A 277 16.45 -6.14 1.55
CA LEU A 277 16.84 -7.21 2.45
C LEU A 277 15.83 -7.38 3.60
N ILE A 278 15.38 -6.27 4.18
CA ILE A 278 14.47 -6.23 5.35
C ILE A 278 13.07 -6.71 4.98
N VAL A 279 12.54 -6.31 3.82
CA VAL A 279 11.14 -6.59 3.44
C VAL A 279 10.92 -8.02 2.92
N ARG A 280 11.91 -8.90 3.04
CA ARG A 280 11.90 -10.27 2.52
C ARG A 280 12.19 -11.32 3.59
N THR A 281 11.77 -12.54 3.30
CA THR A 281 12.21 -13.74 4.01
C THR A 281 13.21 -14.50 3.15
N TRP A 282 14.25 -15.04 3.81
CA TRP A 282 15.36 -15.70 3.16
C TRP A 282 15.55 -17.13 3.67
N SER A 283 15.85 -18.05 2.76
CA SER A 283 16.51 -19.31 3.05
C SER A 283 18.01 -19.07 3.07
N PHE A 284 18.70 -19.56 4.09
CA PHE A 284 20.12 -19.35 4.31
C PHE A 284 20.83 -20.69 4.50
N GLY A 285 21.99 -20.84 3.87
CA GLY A 285 22.76 -22.07 3.95
C GLY A 285 24.11 -21.97 3.23
N ARG A 286 24.70 -23.12 2.94
CA ARG A 286 25.91 -23.25 2.10
C ARG A 286 25.64 -24.01 0.82
N ILE A 287 26.42 -23.69 -0.21
CA ILE A 287 26.28 -24.30 -1.53
C ILE A 287 26.90 -25.70 -1.56
N GLU A 288 28.13 -25.85 -1.03
CA GLU A 288 28.85 -27.12 -1.09
C GLU A 288 29.42 -27.56 0.27
N PRO A 289 29.13 -28.79 0.73
CA PRO A 289 28.01 -29.62 0.27
C PRO A 289 26.69 -28.90 0.61
N HIS A 290 25.70 -29.02 -0.27
CA HIS A 290 24.42 -28.32 -0.11
C HIS A 290 23.80 -28.58 1.27
N ALA A 291 23.62 -27.50 2.04
CA ALA A 291 22.98 -27.55 3.35
C ALA A 291 22.22 -26.26 3.63
N GLU A 292 20.92 -26.40 3.88
CA GLU A 292 20.05 -25.31 4.32
C GLU A 292 20.04 -25.25 5.84
N TRP A 293 20.43 -24.11 6.41
CA TRP A 293 20.51 -23.90 7.86
C TRP A 293 19.30 -23.15 8.43
N ALA A 294 18.70 -22.27 7.64
CA ALA A 294 17.47 -21.58 8.00
C ALA A 294 16.55 -21.46 6.80
N LYS A 295 15.25 -21.69 7.01
CA LYS A 295 14.20 -21.55 5.98
C LYS A 295 13.48 -20.22 6.02
N LYS A 296 13.55 -19.50 7.14
CA LYS A 296 12.82 -18.24 7.38
C LYS A 296 13.72 -17.22 8.09
N LEU A 297 14.91 -17.00 7.53
CA LEU A 297 15.83 -15.96 7.99
C LEU A 297 15.28 -14.58 7.63
N LYS A 298 15.37 -13.63 8.57
CA LYS A 298 14.96 -12.24 8.36
C LYS A 298 16.02 -11.26 8.86
N PHE A 299 16.11 -10.13 8.19
CA PHE A 299 16.93 -8.99 8.58
C PHE A 299 16.04 -7.93 9.19
N ASP A 300 16.31 -7.50 10.43
CA ASP A 300 15.55 -6.40 11.05
C ASP A 300 16.26 -5.05 10.89
N ILE A 301 15.47 -3.97 11.00
CA ILE A 301 15.93 -2.58 10.90
C ILE A 301 17.02 -2.20 11.91
N SER A 302 17.21 -3.00 12.97
CA SER A 302 18.21 -2.77 14.01
C SER A 302 19.52 -3.52 13.74
N GLY A 303 19.66 -4.14 12.57
CA GLY A 303 20.88 -4.86 12.17
C GLY A 303 20.98 -6.28 12.73
N ASN A 304 19.90 -6.87 13.24
CA ASN A 304 19.90 -8.25 13.74
C ASN A 304 19.36 -9.24 12.70
N ILE A 305 19.87 -10.46 12.78
CA ILE A 305 19.37 -11.62 12.04
C ILE A 305 18.38 -12.37 12.93
N ARG A 306 17.18 -12.66 12.39
CA ARG A 306 16.11 -13.43 13.05
C ARG A 306 15.83 -14.71 12.28
N GLY A 307 15.23 -15.69 12.96
CA GLY A 307 14.90 -17.00 12.34
C GLY A 307 16.11 -17.92 12.11
N TYR A 308 17.29 -17.51 12.59
CA TYR A 308 18.52 -18.26 12.57
C TYR A 308 19.36 -17.86 13.80
N ASN A 309 20.01 -18.82 14.46
CA ASN A 309 20.79 -18.56 15.68
C ASN A 309 22.17 -19.20 15.59
N ASN A 310 23.18 -18.37 15.35
CA ASN A 310 24.59 -18.77 15.32
C ASN A 310 25.44 -17.59 15.80
N SER A 311 26.33 -17.82 16.77
CA SER A 311 27.19 -16.77 17.34
C SER A 311 28.16 -16.16 16.34
N ASN A 312 28.42 -16.82 15.21
CA ASN A 312 29.25 -16.27 14.12
C ASN A 312 28.44 -15.43 13.12
N GLU A 313 27.11 -15.43 13.19
CA GLU A 313 26.22 -14.92 12.15
C GLU A 313 24.93 -14.33 12.75
N ARG A 314 25.09 -13.31 13.58
CA ARG A 314 24.01 -12.72 14.38
C ARG A 314 23.54 -11.36 13.90
N TYR A 315 24.45 -10.60 13.29
CA TYR A 315 24.15 -9.25 12.83
C TYR A 315 24.40 -9.12 11.33
N TRP A 316 23.84 -8.09 10.74
CA TRP A 316 24.02 -7.76 9.34
C TRP A 316 24.21 -6.26 9.16
N LYS A 317 24.81 -5.87 8.03
CA LYS A 317 24.88 -4.50 7.53
C LYS A 317 25.17 -4.51 6.03
N VAL A 318 24.94 -3.38 5.37
CA VAL A 318 25.46 -3.15 4.02
C VAL A 318 26.75 -2.34 4.10
N ILE A 319 27.79 -2.77 3.38
CA ILE A 319 29.05 -2.03 3.21
C ILE A 319 29.41 -2.07 1.73
N ASP A 320 29.67 -0.91 1.13
CA ASP A 320 30.06 -0.78 -0.28
C ASP A 320 29.12 -1.58 -1.21
N ASP A 321 27.80 -1.43 -1.01
CA ASP A 321 26.73 -2.15 -1.72
C ASP A 321 26.71 -3.68 -1.58
N ASN A 322 27.47 -4.23 -0.62
CA ASN A 322 27.48 -5.66 -0.31
C ASN A 322 26.81 -5.94 1.04
N LEU A 323 26.01 -7.01 1.10
CA LEU A 323 25.51 -7.53 2.37
C LEU A 323 26.65 -8.21 3.13
N VAL A 324 26.85 -7.81 4.38
CA VAL A 324 27.86 -8.37 5.27
C VAL A 324 27.20 -8.95 6.51
N ILE A 325 27.42 -10.24 6.77
CA ILE A 325 27.01 -10.91 8.01
C ILE A 325 28.17 -10.85 9.02
N LEU A 326 27.82 -10.64 10.29
CA LEU A 326 28.75 -10.46 11.41
C LEU A 326 28.43 -11.40 12.57
N GLY A 327 29.46 -11.80 13.31
CA GLY A 327 29.32 -12.55 14.57
C GLY A 327 29.05 -11.68 15.80
N ASP A 328 28.94 -12.33 16.95
CA ASP A 328 28.84 -11.70 18.29
C ASP A 328 30.04 -10.79 18.59
N ASP A 329 31.21 -11.16 18.07
CA ASP A 329 32.45 -10.39 18.13
C ASP A 329 32.48 -9.17 17.18
N LYS A 330 31.38 -8.94 16.44
CA LYS A 330 31.25 -7.91 15.40
C LYS A 330 32.22 -8.08 14.23
N MET A 331 32.89 -9.21 14.11
CA MET A 331 33.76 -9.53 12.99
C MET A 331 32.95 -10.08 11.82
N THR A 332 33.38 -9.75 10.60
CA THR A 332 32.79 -10.28 9.36
C THR A 332 32.93 -11.80 9.29
N SER A 333 31.79 -12.47 9.15
CA SER A 333 31.74 -13.89 8.80
C SER A 333 31.67 -14.07 7.29
N THR A 334 30.72 -13.41 6.63
CA THR A 334 30.44 -13.62 5.20
C THR A 334 30.16 -12.28 4.52
N VAL A 335 30.69 -12.12 3.31
CA VAL A 335 30.39 -11.01 2.42
C VAL A 335 29.67 -11.55 1.20
N PHE A 336 28.43 -11.11 0.98
CA PHE A 336 27.64 -11.42 -0.21
C PHE A 336 27.89 -10.36 -1.26
N ASN A 337 28.66 -10.74 -2.27
CA ASN A 337 29.10 -9.87 -3.36
C ASN A 337 28.58 -10.29 -4.73
N HIS A 338 27.81 -11.39 -4.78
CA HIS A 338 27.13 -11.81 -5.99
C HIS A 338 25.63 -11.83 -5.74
N ILE A 339 24.90 -11.02 -6.52
CA ILE A 339 23.44 -10.94 -6.50
C ILE A 339 22.94 -11.38 -7.87
N SER A 340 22.04 -12.35 -7.90
CA SER A 340 21.30 -12.75 -9.09
C SER A 340 19.81 -12.86 -8.78
N GLN A 341 19.01 -13.04 -9.83
CA GLN A 341 17.59 -13.29 -9.72
C GLN A 341 17.21 -14.50 -10.57
N ASP A 342 16.34 -15.34 -10.03
CA ASP A 342 15.73 -16.47 -10.72
C ASP A 342 14.21 -16.42 -10.54
N ASN A 343 13.46 -16.37 -11.64
CA ASN A 343 12.00 -16.23 -11.65
C ASN A 343 11.47 -15.10 -10.74
N GLY A 344 12.17 -13.96 -10.72
CA GLY A 344 11.80 -12.79 -9.91
C GLY A 344 12.17 -12.88 -8.43
N LYS A 345 12.79 -13.98 -7.98
CA LYS A 345 13.30 -14.15 -6.61
C LYS A 345 14.79 -13.87 -6.53
N PHE A 346 15.22 -13.18 -5.49
CA PHE A 346 16.63 -12.89 -5.26
C PHE A 346 17.42 -14.11 -4.80
N TYR A 347 18.64 -14.21 -5.31
CA TYR A 347 19.64 -15.19 -4.88
C TYR A 347 20.97 -14.49 -4.68
N LEU A 348 21.51 -14.54 -3.46
CA LEU A 348 22.79 -13.94 -3.10
C LEU A 348 23.78 -15.05 -2.78
N GLN A 349 25.02 -14.88 -3.19
CA GLN A 349 26.13 -15.76 -2.83
C GLN A 349 27.24 -14.95 -2.19
N GLY A 350 27.87 -15.53 -1.17
CA GLY A 350 28.93 -14.87 -0.43
C GLY A 350 29.97 -15.82 0.12
N GLU A 351 31.22 -15.36 0.16
CA GLU A 351 32.34 -16.13 0.67
C GLU A 351 32.49 -15.96 2.18
N HIS A 352 32.68 -17.07 2.91
CA HIS A 352 32.97 -17.03 4.33
C HIS A 352 34.45 -16.70 4.57
N LYS A 353 34.71 -15.60 5.29
CA LYS A 353 36.02 -14.99 5.47
C LYS A 353 37.07 -15.90 6.10
N LYS A 354 36.66 -16.81 7.01
CA LYS A 354 37.59 -17.74 7.69
C LYS A 354 37.77 -19.07 6.95
N SER A 355 37.01 -19.34 5.87
CA SER A 355 37.05 -20.60 5.14
C SER A 355 36.85 -20.35 3.65
N SER A 356 37.94 -20.21 2.91
CA SER A 356 37.95 -19.87 1.47
C SER A 356 37.15 -20.83 0.56
N ASN A 357 36.84 -22.04 1.05
CA ASN A 357 36.07 -23.04 0.30
C ASN A 357 34.59 -23.09 0.73
N MET A 358 34.14 -22.18 1.59
CA MET A 358 32.78 -22.16 2.12
C MET A 358 32.02 -20.97 1.51
N ILE A 359 31.13 -21.29 0.58
CA ILE A 359 30.24 -20.32 -0.08
C ILE A 359 28.86 -20.45 0.56
N HIS A 360 28.38 -19.36 1.15
CA HIS A 360 27.03 -19.23 1.66
C HIS A 360 26.09 -18.74 0.57
N TYR A 361 24.81 -19.06 0.72
CA TYR A 361 23.74 -18.51 -0.11
C TYR A 361 22.63 -17.92 0.74
N LEU A 362 21.97 -16.91 0.19
CA LEU A 362 20.63 -16.46 0.61
C LEU A 362 19.70 -16.57 -0.58
N LYS A 363 18.54 -17.20 -0.39
CA LYS A 363 17.52 -17.36 -1.42
C LYS A 363 16.20 -16.80 -0.90
N GLU A 364 15.59 -15.86 -1.61
CA GLU A 364 14.24 -15.39 -1.28
C GLU A 364 13.24 -16.56 -1.31
N THR A 365 12.43 -16.69 -0.26
CA THR A 365 11.51 -17.84 -0.06
C THR A 365 10.10 -17.54 -0.48
#